data_AF-A0AAF0PV64-F1
#
_entry.id   AF-A0AAF0PV64-F1
#
_cell.length_a   1.000
_cell.length_b   1.000
_cell.length_c   1.000
_cell.angle_alpha   90.00
_cell.angle_beta   90.00
_cell.angle_gamma   90.00
#
_symmetry.space_group_name_H-M   'P 1'
#
loop_
_entity.id
_entity.type
_entity.pdbx_description
1 polymer ?
#
loop_
_entity_poly.entity_id
_entity_poly.type
_entity_poly.pdbx_seq_one_letter_code
_entity_poly.pdbx_strand_id
1 'polypeptide(L)'
;MVMRAELMCNQAEKWFVKKIRLSVMSFRARMRQRRLTRDVEIEAPSIESIPVVSEFSEVFPNDLSSMPPDRYIDFCTDLEPGTRPISILPYRMAPAELRELKAEIQEHLDKGFIHPSASPWGAPVWFVKKKDDKDLQYEEEPIAILDRDVRKLRTKEIKSVKVQWKHHPIEEATSEIKRDMRDKYS
;
A
#
# COMPACT_ATOMS: atom_id res chain seq x y z
N MET A 1 53.18 -5.75 10.08
CA MET A 1 52.44 -6.96 9.63
C MET A 1 51.03 -6.87 10.19
N VAL A 2 50.06 -6.43 9.38
CA VAL A 2 48.64 -6.42 9.76
C VAL A 2 47.94 -7.43 8.87
N MET A 3 47.49 -8.54 9.46
CA MET A 3 46.68 -9.55 8.79
C MET A 3 45.33 -9.64 9.50
N ARG A 4 44.30 -9.29 8.71
CA ARG A 4 42.94 -9.88 8.67
C ARG A 4 42.07 -9.88 9.93
N ALA A 5 41.14 -8.92 9.94
CA ALA A 5 39.86 -8.98 10.66
C ALA A 5 38.66 -9.10 9.70
N GLU A 6 38.79 -9.86 8.60
CA GLU A 6 37.71 -10.04 7.59
C GLU A 6 37.05 -11.42 7.60
N LEU A 7 37.42 -12.35 8.50
CA LEU A 7 36.95 -13.73 8.41
C LEU A 7 35.78 -14.12 9.34
N MET A 8 35.28 -13.22 10.20
CA MET A 8 34.23 -13.59 11.17
C MET A 8 32.81 -13.11 10.82
N CYS A 9 32.64 -12.26 9.81
CA CYS A 9 31.30 -11.79 9.39
C CYS A 9 30.60 -12.73 8.39
N ASN A 10 31.37 -13.59 7.69
CA ASN A 10 30.88 -14.39 6.56
C ASN A 10 30.29 -15.77 6.97
N GLN A 11 30.37 -16.14 8.24
CA GLN A 11 29.89 -17.45 8.74
C GLN A 11 28.47 -17.37 9.34
N ALA A 12 28.08 -16.23 9.91
CA ALA A 12 26.74 -16.00 10.45
C ALA A 12 25.67 -15.92 9.34
N GLU A 13 25.99 -15.30 8.20
CA GLU A 13 25.08 -15.20 7.04
C GLU A 13 24.84 -16.57 6.38
N LYS A 14 25.88 -17.39 6.28
CA LYS A 14 25.76 -18.78 5.76
C LYS A 14 24.90 -19.65 6.66
N TRP A 15 24.92 -19.43 7.97
CA TRP A 15 24.10 -20.15 8.93
C TRP A 15 22.63 -19.74 8.83
N PHE A 16 22.35 -18.45 8.62
CA PHE A 16 20.99 -17.91 8.45
C PHE A 16 20.33 -18.40 7.14
N VAL A 17 21.05 -18.35 6.02
CA VAL A 17 20.53 -18.80 4.71
C VAL A 17 20.32 -20.32 4.67
N LYS A 18 21.19 -21.10 5.33
CA LYS A 18 21.05 -22.57 5.40
C LYS A 18 19.85 -22.99 6.26
N LYS A 19 19.52 -22.23 7.32
CA LYS A 19 18.33 -22.44 8.15
C LYS A 19 17.03 -22.12 7.41
N ILE A 20 17.01 -21.06 6.60
CA ILE A 20 15.87 -20.73 5.73
C ILE A 20 15.67 -21.82 4.65
N ARG A 21 16.74 -22.28 4.00
CA ARG A 21 16.65 -23.28 2.92
C ARG A 21 16.16 -24.65 3.41
N LEU A 22 16.55 -25.09 4.62
CA LEU A 22 16.08 -26.35 5.21
C LEU A 22 14.60 -26.29 5.65
N SER A 23 14.12 -25.11 6.09
CA SER A 23 12.70 -24.91 6.44
C SER A 23 11.79 -24.90 5.21
N VAL A 24 12.24 -24.31 4.09
CA VAL A 24 11.48 -24.30 2.83
C VAL A 24 11.37 -25.71 2.22
N MET A 25 12.36 -26.58 2.39
CA MET A 25 12.32 -27.96 1.89
C MET A 25 11.40 -28.87 2.70
N SER A 26 11.30 -28.67 4.03
CA SER A 26 10.29 -29.38 4.85
C SER A 26 8.87 -28.85 4.65
N PHE A 27 8.72 -27.57 4.29
CA PHE A 27 7.43 -26.99 3.90
C PHE A 27 6.93 -27.50 2.55
N ARG A 28 7.82 -27.65 1.54
CA ARG A 28 7.47 -28.24 0.23
C ARG A 28 7.12 -29.73 0.32
N ALA A 29 7.71 -30.48 1.24
CA ALA A 29 7.36 -31.87 1.48
C ALA A 29 5.97 -32.01 2.14
N ARG A 30 5.59 -31.09 3.02
CA ARG A 30 4.26 -31.05 3.66
C ARG A 30 3.14 -30.60 2.69
N MET A 31 3.47 -29.82 1.67
CA MET A 31 2.51 -29.36 0.63
C MET A 31 2.09 -30.44 -0.38
N ARG A 32 2.72 -31.62 -0.41
CA ARG A 32 2.29 -32.72 -1.29
C ARG A 32 1.19 -33.61 -0.71
N GLN A 33 0.85 -33.46 0.58
CA GLN A 33 -0.22 -34.25 1.22
C GLN A 33 -1.55 -33.49 1.37
N ARG A 34 -1.73 -32.37 0.67
CA ARG A 34 -2.93 -31.52 0.74
C ARG A 34 -3.65 -31.42 -0.61
N ARG A 35 -3.61 -32.50 -1.39
CA ARG A 35 -4.31 -32.65 -2.68
C ARG A 35 -5.44 -33.66 -2.50
N LEU A 36 -6.39 -33.38 -1.59
CA LEU A 36 -7.70 -34.03 -1.46
C LEU A 36 -8.45 -33.44 -0.25
N THR A 37 -8.72 -32.15 -0.27
CA THR A 37 -9.90 -31.61 0.41
C THR A 37 -10.73 -31.00 -0.69
N ARG A 38 -11.91 -31.58 -0.94
CA ARG A 38 -12.93 -30.98 -1.81
C ARG A 38 -13.10 -29.54 -1.37
N ASP A 39 -13.04 -28.62 -2.32
CA ASP A 39 -13.46 -27.24 -2.11
C ASP A 39 -14.97 -27.29 -1.81
N VAL A 40 -15.30 -27.43 -0.52
CA VAL A 40 -16.61 -27.02 -0.04
C VAL A 40 -16.51 -25.51 0.04
N GLU A 41 -17.17 -24.82 -0.89
CA GLU A 41 -17.55 -23.43 -0.70
C GLU A 41 -18.38 -23.37 0.58
N ILE A 42 -17.70 -23.16 1.70
CA ILE A 42 -18.36 -22.74 2.93
C ILE A 42 -18.65 -21.27 2.67
N GLU A 43 -19.85 -20.97 2.17
CA GLU A 43 -20.42 -19.64 2.32
C GLU A 43 -20.30 -19.31 3.81
N ALA A 44 -19.52 -18.27 4.13
CA ALA A 44 -19.40 -17.82 5.50
C ALA A 44 -20.83 -17.51 6.00
N PRO A 45 -21.25 -18.02 7.17
CA PRO A 45 -22.55 -17.70 7.71
C PRO A 45 -22.69 -16.18 7.82
N SER A 46 -23.84 -15.64 7.38
CA SER A 46 -24.10 -14.21 7.44
C SER A 46 -23.94 -13.70 8.87
N ILE A 47 -23.32 -12.53 9.05
CA ILE A 47 -23.05 -11.93 10.37
C ILE A 47 -24.36 -11.77 11.19
N GLU A 48 -25.48 -11.59 10.49
CA GLU A 48 -26.84 -11.51 11.03
C GLU A 48 -27.32 -12.77 11.76
N SER A 49 -26.71 -13.94 11.51
CA SER A 49 -27.06 -15.19 12.19
C SER A 49 -26.46 -15.29 13.60
N ILE A 50 -25.61 -14.34 13.99
CA ILE A 50 -24.99 -14.30 15.33
C ILE A 50 -25.98 -13.63 16.30
N PRO A 51 -26.49 -14.33 17.33
CA PRO A 51 -27.53 -13.80 18.21
C PRO A 51 -27.20 -12.46 18.88
N VAL A 52 -25.93 -12.23 19.20
CA VAL A 52 -25.48 -10.97 19.82
C VAL A 52 -25.52 -9.80 18.83
N VAL A 53 -25.24 -10.06 17.54
CA VAL A 53 -25.26 -9.00 16.51
C VAL A 53 -26.69 -8.61 16.17
N SER A 54 -27.63 -9.57 16.17
CA SER A 54 -29.05 -9.26 15.99
C SER A 54 -29.65 -8.53 17.19
N GLU A 55 -29.23 -8.86 18.42
CA GLU A 55 -29.67 -8.19 19.65
C GLU A 55 -29.15 -6.74 19.74
N PHE A 56 -27.95 -6.48 19.25
CA PHE A 56 -27.30 -5.16 19.30
C PHE A 56 -27.01 -4.58 17.91
N SER A 57 -27.96 -4.68 16.98
CA SER A 57 -27.80 -4.18 15.61
C SER A 57 -27.51 -2.68 15.53
N GLU A 58 -27.97 -1.90 16.51
CA GLU A 58 -27.66 -0.47 16.66
C GLU A 58 -26.17 -0.19 16.95
N VAL A 59 -25.47 -1.15 17.58
CA VAL A 59 -24.04 -1.03 17.94
C VAL A 59 -23.14 -1.51 16.79
N PHE A 60 -23.66 -2.38 15.92
CA PHE A 60 -22.93 -2.98 14.79
C PHE A 60 -23.56 -2.64 13.44
N PRO A 61 -23.70 -1.35 13.07
CA PRO A 61 -24.20 -0.98 11.75
C PRO A 61 -23.19 -1.35 10.65
N ASN A 62 -23.71 -1.63 9.44
CA ASN A 62 -22.87 -1.97 8.28
C ASN A 62 -21.98 -0.80 7.81
N ASP A 63 -22.40 0.45 8.03
CA ASP A 63 -21.60 1.65 7.79
C ASP A 63 -21.74 2.63 8.98
N LEU A 64 -20.62 3.27 9.34
CA LEU A 64 -20.59 4.31 10.36
C LEU A 64 -20.87 5.65 9.68
N SER A 65 -22.11 6.12 9.76
CA SER A 65 -22.53 7.33 9.06
C SER A 65 -22.29 8.63 9.85
N SER A 66 -21.99 8.57 11.16
CA SER A 66 -21.92 9.79 11.99
C SER A 66 -20.79 9.76 13.01
N MET A 67 -20.35 10.96 13.41
CA MET A 67 -19.44 11.16 14.53
C MET A 67 -20.02 10.58 15.82
N PRO A 68 -19.20 10.00 16.70
CA PRO A 68 -19.66 9.53 17.99
C PRO A 68 -20.27 10.70 18.79
N PRO A 69 -21.27 10.44 19.65
CA PRO A 69 -21.80 11.45 20.56
C PRO A 69 -20.70 12.06 21.41
N ASP A 70 -20.91 13.31 21.82
CA ASP A 70 -19.99 14.00 22.72
C ASP A 70 -19.78 13.19 24.01
N ARG A 71 -18.52 13.05 24.41
CA ARG A 71 -18.11 12.27 25.59
C ARG A 71 -17.38 13.20 26.56
N TYR A 72 -17.53 12.96 27.85
CA TYR A 72 -16.84 13.73 28.88
C TYR A 72 -15.30 13.57 28.88
N ILE A 73 -14.76 12.65 28.09
CA ILE A 73 -13.32 12.39 27.95
C ILE A 73 -12.89 12.83 26.57
N ASP A 74 -12.05 13.87 26.54
CA ASP A 74 -11.35 14.30 25.34
C ASP A 74 -10.07 13.49 25.13
N PHE A 75 -9.82 13.09 23.89
CA PHE A 75 -8.55 12.48 23.50
C PHE A 75 -7.53 13.58 23.17
N CYS A 76 -6.74 13.97 24.17
CA CYS A 76 -5.60 14.85 23.97
C CYS A 76 -4.35 14.04 23.59
N THR A 77 -3.57 14.55 22.63
CA THR A 77 -2.23 14.03 22.33
C THR A 77 -1.20 14.96 22.96
N ASP A 78 -0.64 14.56 24.09
CA ASP A 78 0.39 15.34 24.79
C ASP A 78 1.70 15.33 23.98
N LEU A 79 2.29 16.52 23.82
CA LEU A 79 3.57 16.68 23.13
C LEU A 79 4.70 16.83 24.14
N GLU A 80 5.83 16.18 23.86
CA GLU A 80 7.05 16.40 24.62
C GLU A 80 7.49 17.87 24.53
N PRO A 81 7.92 18.49 25.65
CA PRO A 81 8.38 19.87 25.66
C PRO A 81 9.49 20.12 24.62
N GLY A 82 9.31 21.15 23.79
CA GLY A 82 10.27 21.51 22.74
C GLY A 82 10.06 20.80 21.39
N THR A 83 9.03 19.96 21.25
CA THR A 83 8.66 19.35 19.97
C THR A 83 8.24 20.43 18.96
N ARG A 84 8.82 20.39 17.75
CA ARG A 84 8.45 21.29 16.64
C ARG A 84 7.50 20.57 15.68
N PRO A 85 6.59 21.31 15.00
CA PRO A 85 5.72 20.72 13.99
C PRO A 85 6.49 20.07 12.85
N ILE A 86 5.99 18.92 12.38
CA ILE A 86 6.54 18.20 11.23
C ILE A 86 5.52 18.28 10.10
N SER A 87 5.95 18.78 8.94
CA SER A 87 5.17 18.81 7.71
C SER A 87 6.00 18.20 6.58
N ILE A 88 5.60 17.00 6.15
CA ILE A 88 6.27 16.24 5.09
C ILE A 88 5.48 16.40 3.79
N LEU A 89 6.19 16.55 2.67
CA LEU A 89 5.56 16.64 1.35
C LEU A 89 4.75 15.37 1.02
N PRO A 90 3.55 15.51 0.43
CA PRO A 90 2.79 14.36 -0.05
C PRO A 90 3.59 13.51 -1.04
N TYR A 91 3.38 12.20 -1.01
CA TYR A 91 3.99 11.31 -2.00
C TYR A 91 3.43 11.56 -3.40
N ARG A 92 4.25 11.29 -4.41
CA ARG A 92 3.79 11.29 -5.80
C ARG A 92 2.90 10.06 -6.00
N MET A 93 1.67 10.31 -6.42
CA MET A 93 0.66 9.29 -6.70
C MET A 93 0.30 9.34 -8.19
N ALA A 94 -0.10 8.19 -8.73
CA ALA A 94 -0.66 8.13 -10.08
C ALA A 94 -2.00 8.90 -10.13
N PRO A 95 -2.46 9.37 -11.30
CA PRO A 95 -3.75 10.05 -11.41
C PRO A 95 -4.94 9.24 -10.88
N ALA A 96 -4.92 7.91 -11.06
CA ALA A 96 -5.97 7.03 -10.54
C ALA A 96 -6.00 6.99 -9.00
N GLU A 97 -4.83 6.87 -8.37
CA GLU A 97 -4.67 6.93 -6.91
C GLU A 97 -5.13 8.29 -6.36
N LEU A 98 -4.81 9.39 -7.05
CA LEU A 98 -5.28 10.73 -6.67
C LEU A 98 -6.80 10.88 -6.74
N ARG A 99 -7.45 10.24 -7.72
CA ARG A 99 -8.91 10.25 -7.84
C ARG A 99 -9.55 9.52 -6.66
N GLU A 100 -9.01 8.35 -6.32
CA GLU A 100 -9.50 7.55 -5.19
C GLU A 100 -9.32 8.31 -3.87
N LEU A 101 -8.13 8.89 -3.66
CA LEU A 101 -7.83 9.68 -2.47
C LEU A 101 -8.82 10.85 -2.31
N LYS A 102 -9.13 11.54 -3.41
CA LYS A 102 -10.11 12.64 -3.38
C LYS A 102 -11.52 12.15 -3.07
N ALA A 103 -11.92 10.99 -3.58
CA ALA A 103 -13.22 10.40 -3.29
C ALA A 103 -13.34 10.04 -1.80
N GLU A 104 -12.32 9.38 -1.25
CA GLU A 104 -12.28 9.01 0.18
C GLU A 104 -12.29 10.27 1.08
N ILE A 105 -11.49 11.29 0.76
CA ILE A 105 -11.50 12.57 1.49
C ILE A 105 -12.89 13.21 1.46
N GLN A 106 -13.55 13.23 0.30
CA GLN A 106 -14.88 13.82 0.17
C GLN A 106 -15.92 13.05 1.00
N GLU A 107 -15.91 11.72 0.94
CA GLU A 107 -16.78 10.87 1.75
C GLU A 107 -16.58 11.15 3.26
N HIS A 108 -15.33 11.23 3.71
CA HIS A 108 -15.02 11.52 5.12
C HIS A 108 -15.41 12.95 5.54
N LEU A 109 -15.36 13.93 4.63
CA LEU A 109 -15.88 15.27 4.86
C LEU A 109 -17.40 15.26 5.00
N ASP A 110 -18.10 14.56 4.10
CA ASP A 110 -19.56 14.46 4.09
C ASP A 110 -20.09 13.73 5.33
N LYS A 111 -19.37 12.70 5.80
CA LYS A 111 -19.63 12.00 7.07
C LYS A 111 -19.29 12.83 8.31
N GLY A 112 -18.58 13.95 8.16
CA GLY A 112 -18.15 14.82 9.26
C GLY A 112 -17.02 14.24 10.12
N PHE A 113 -16.31 13.21 9.63
CA PHE A 113 -15.17 12.62 10.34
C PHE A 113 -13.92 13.49 10.29
N ILE A 114 -13.77 14.29 9.24
CA ILE A 114 -12.65 15.23 9.07
C ILE A 114 -13.18 16.61 8.70
N HIS A 115 -12.36 17.63 8.87
CA HIS A 115 -12.62 18.98 8.38
C HIS A 115 -11.33 19.63 7.86
N PRO A 116 -11.43 20.62 6.96
CA PRO A 116 -10.25 21.38 6.53
C PRO A 116 -9.59 22.08 7.72
N SER A 117 -8.26 22.00 7.81
CA SER A 117 -7.48 22.65 8.87
C SER A 117 -6.24 23.33 8.30
N ALA A 118 -5.77 24.37 8.99
CA ALA A 118 -4.52 25.07 8.69
C ALA A 118 -3.45 24.69 9.73
N SER A 119 -3.23 23.38 9.90
CA SER A 119 -2.28 22.87 10.89
C SER A 119 -0.83 23.04 10.42
N PRO A 120 0.12 23.40 11.31
CA PRO A 120 1.54 23.35 10.98
C PRO A 120 2.07 21.90 10.88
N TRP A 121 1.25 20.90 11.27
CA TRP A 121 1.54 19.48 11.16
C TRP A 121 0.95 18.91 9.86
N GLY A 122 1.73 18.08 9.18
CA GLY A 122 1.31 17.41 7.95
C GLY A 122 1.99 16.05 7.78
N ALA A 123 1.18 15.01 7.67
CA ALA A 123 1.62 13.65 7.38
C ALA A 123 1.22 13.25 5.95
N PRO A 124 2.08 12.53 5.20
CA PRO A 124 1.76 12.09 3.85
C PRO A 124 0.79 10.89 3.88
N VAL A 125 -0.05 10.79 2.85
CA VAL A 125 -0.97 9.65 2.63
C VAL A 125 -0.35 8.65 1.66
N TRP A 126 -0.64 7.36 1.87
CA TRP A 126 -0.19 6.27 1.01
C TRP A 126 -1.23 5.15 0.97
N PHE A 127 -1.36 4.48 -0.18
CA PHE A 127 -2.31 3.38 -0.36
C PHE A 127 -1.75 2.05 0.15
N VAL A 128 -2.63 1.23 0.73
CA VAL A 128 -2.32 -0.13 1.17
C VAL A 128 -3.27 -1.10 0.48
N LYS A 129 -2.71 -2.12 -0.19
CA LYS A 129 -3.50 -3.16 -0.82
C LYS A 129 -4.10 -4.10 0.24
N LYS A 130 -5.43 -4.06 0.40
CA LYS A 130 -6.17 -5.02 1.23
C LYS A 130 -6.21 -6.40 0.55
N LYS A 131 -6.31 -7.46 1.35
CA LYS A 131 -6.14 -8.86 0.90
C LYS A 131 -7.33 -9.39 0.06
N ASP A 132 -8.54 -8.94 0.40
CA ASP A 132 -9.79 -9.49 -0.13
C ASP A 132 -10.48 -8.55 -1.14
N ASP A 133 -9.83 -7.42 -1.45
CA ASP A 133 -10.32 -6.42 -2.40
C ASP A 133 -9.87 -6.80 -3.82
N LYS A 134 -10.81 -7.32 -4.62
CA LYS A 134 -10.56 -7.71 -6.01
C LYS A 134 -10.63 -6.55 -7.00
N ASP A 135 -11.09 -5.37 -6.57
CA ASP A 135 -11.55 -4.32 -7.49
C ASP A 135 -10.60 -3.12 -7.64
N LEU A 136 -9.47 -3.09 -6.94
CA LEU A 136 -8.45 -2.03 -7.11
C LEU A 136 -7.30 -2.44 -8.04
N GLN A 137 -7.57 -3.23 -9.07
CA GLN A 137 -6.65 -3.37 -10.21
C GLN A 137 -7.05 -2.38 -11.30
N TYR A 138 -6.68 -1.11 -11.12
CA TYR A 138 -6.63 -0.20 -12.25
C TYR A 138 -5.39 -0.56 -13.08
N GLU A 139 -5.60 -1.27 -14.17
CA GLU A 139 -4.53 -1.62 -15.08
C GLU A 139 -4.31 -0.45 -16.05
N GLU A 140 -3.29 0.37 -15.77
CA GLU A 140 -2.86 1.42 -16.69
C GLU A 140 -2.29 0.78 -17.96
N GLU A 141 -3.04 0.88 -19.05
CA GLU A 141 -2.60 0.46 -20.38
C GLU A 141 -1.92 1.64 -21.09
N PRO A 142 -0.67 1.49 -21.56
CA PRO A 142 -0.01 2.51 -22.34
C PRO A 142 -0.63 2.59 -23.75
N ILE A 143 -1.09 3.78 -24.15
CA ILE A 143 -1.58 4.04 -25.51
C ILE A 143 -0.41 4.32 -26.46
N ALA A 144 0.47 5.24 -26.08
CA ALA A 144 1.51 5.75 -26.97
C ALA A 144 2.75 6.24 -26.20
N ILE A 145 3.92 6.13 -26.85
CA ILE A 145 5.15 6.75 -26.38
C ILE A 145 5.28 8.09 -27.10
N LEU A 146 5.16 9.19 -26.35
CA LEU A 146 5.21 10.55 -26.88
C LEU A 146 6.64 11.04 -27.07
N ASP A 147 7.54 10.64 -26.18
CA ASP A 147 8.92 11.11 -26.18
C ASP A 147 9.87 10.09 -25.54
N ARG A 148 11.17 10.20 -25.85
CA ARG A 148 12.23 9.35 -25.31
C ARG A 148 13.37 10.24 -24.83
N ASP A 149 13.64 10.17 -23.54
CA ASP A 149 14.72 10.93 -22.91
C ASP A 149 15.79 10.00 -22.35
N VAL A 150 17.01 10.50 -22.27
CA VAL A 150 18.16 9.78 -21.75
C VAL A 150 18.93 10.67 -20.78
N ARG A 151 18.78 10.37 -19.49
CA ARG A 151 19.50 11.05 -18.43
C ARG A 151 20.81 10.35 -18.16
N LYS A 152 21.91 10.99 -18.54
CA LYS A 152 23.26 10.56 -18.21
C LYS A 152 23.65 11.04 -16.82
N LEU A 153 23.97 10.12 -15.93
CA LEU A 153 24.54 10.36 -14.61
C LEU A 153 26.02 9.95 -14.61
N ARG A 154 26.77 10.40 -13.60
CA ARG A 154 28.21 10.12 -13.45
C ARG A 154 28.56 8.61 -13.53
N THR A 155 27.65 7.73 -13.14
CA THR A 155 27.89 6.29 -13.05
C THR A 155 26.95 5.44 -13.89
N LYS A 156 25.86 6.01 -14.43
CA LYS A 156 24.80 5.26 -15.10
C LYS A 156 24.05 6.13 -16.12
N GLU A 157 23.45 5.50 -17.12
CA GLU A 157 22.55 6.13 -18.07
C GLU A 157 21.13 5.60 -17.84
N ILE A 158 20.16 6.49 -17.59
CA ILE A 158 18.76 6.16 -17.34
C ILE A 158 17.96 6.57 -18.57
N LYS A 159 17.40 5.57 -19.26
CA LYS A 159 16.52 5.78 -20.41
C LYS A 159 15.09 5.86 -19.90
N SER A 160 14.41 6.97 -20.17
CA SER A 160 13.00 7.17 -19.87
C SER A 160 12.18 7.36 -21.14
N VAL A 161 10.90 7.01 -21.05
CA VAL A 161 9.91 7.16 -22.10
C VAL A 161 8.75 7.96 -21.53
N LYS A 162 8.27 8.97 -22.26
CA LYS A 162 7.04 9.69 -21.90
C LYS A 162 5.86 8.91 -22.44
N VAL A 163 5.00 8.42 -21.57
CA VAL A 163 3.92 7.47 -21.87
C VAL A 163 2.58 8.16 -21.72
N GLN A 164 1.75 8.05 -22.76
CA GLN A 164 0.34 8.37 -22.69
C GLN A 164 -0.42 7.14 -22.20
N TRP A 165 -1.25 7.32 -21.16
CA TRP A 165 -2.04 6.26 -20.55
C TRP A 165 -3.48 6.26 -21.04
N LYS A 166 -4.12 5.09 -21.03
CA LYS A 166 -5.52 4.94 -21.41
C LYS A 166 -6.43 5.73 -20.48
N HIS A 167 -7.43 6.42 -21.05
CA HIS A 167 -8.33 7.35 -20.33
C HIS A 167 -7.68 8.63 -19.80
N HIS A 168 -6.42 8.92 -20.14
CA HIS A 168 -5.74 10.16 -19.78
C HIS A 168 -5.51 11.07 -21.00
N PRO A 169 -5.75 12.40 -20.86
CA PRO A 169 -5.36 13.35 -21.88
C PRO A 169 -3.83 13.38 -22.02
N ILE A 170 -3.34 13.80 -23.18
CA ILE A 170 -1.91 13.79 -23.52
C ILE A 170 -1.06 14.66 -22.57
N GLU A 171 -1.68 15.64 -21.93
CA GLU A 171 -1.05 16.55 -20.96
C GLU A 171 -0.67 15.85 -19.64
N GLU A 172 -1.40 14.79 -19.28
CA GLU A 172 -1.17 13.97 -18.07
C GLU A 172 -0.14 12.85 -18.30
N ALA A 173 0.53 12.83 -19.45
CA ALA A 173 1.52 11.80 -19.76
C ALA A 173 2.72 11.81 -18.78
N THR A 174 3.03 10.64 -18.22
CA THR A 174 4.12 10.48 -17.24
C THR A 174 5.42 10.02 -17.90
N SER A 175 6.55 10.26 -17.24
CA SER A 175 7.87 9.82 -17.70
C SER A 175 8.30 8.58 -16.94
N GLU A 176 8.27 7.43 -17.60
CA GLU A 176 8.60 6.12 -17.01
C GLU A 176 9.96 5.60 -17.45
N ILE A 177 10.58 4.76 -16.62
CA ILE A 177 11.84 4.12 -16.97
C ILE A 177 11.58 3.09 -18.08
N LYS A 178 12.34 3.20 -19.18
CA LYS A 178 12.18 2.36 -20.37
C LYS A 178 12.37 0.87 -20.08
N ARG A 179 13.23 0.53 -19.13
CA ARG A 179 13.48 -0.85 -18.71
C ARG A 179 12.24 -1.44 -18.06
N ASP A 180 11.69 -0.74 -17.07
CA ASP A 180 10.53 -1.18 -16.31
C ASP A 180 9.28 -1.29 -17.20
N MET A 181 9.10 -0.34 -18.13
CA MET A 181 8.05 -0.42 -19.15
C MET A 181 8.18 -1.64 -20.07
N ARG A 182 9.40 -2.03 -20.43
CA ARG A 182 9.63 -3.24 -21.24
C ARG A 182 9.33 -4.49 -20.41
N ASP A 183 9.80 -4.57 -19.18
CA ASP A 183 9.62 -5.77 -18.36
C ASP A 183 8.14 -5.99 -18.00
N LYS A 184 7.34 -4.91 -17.92
CA LYS A 184 5.91 -4.96 -17.59
C LYS A 184 4.99 -5.18 -18.80
N TYR A 185 5.33 -4.70 -20.00
CA TYR A 185 4.43 -4.68 -21.16
C TYR A 185 5.02 -5.30 -22.45
N SER A 186 6.07 -6.13 -22.37
CA SER A 186 6.72 -6.78 -23.52
C SER A 186 6.37 -8.25 -23.68
#